data_AF-A0A645C3U9-F1
#
_entry.id   AF-A0A645C3U9-F1
#
_cell.length_a   1.000
_cell.length_b   1.000
_cell.length_c   1.000
_cell.angle_alpha   90.00
_cell.angle_beta   90.00
_cell.angle_gamma   90.00
#
_symmetry.space_group_name_H-M   'P 1'
#
loop_
_entity.id
_entity.type
_entity.pdbx_description
1 polymer ?
#
loop_
_entity_poly.entity_id
_entity_poly.type
_entity_poly.pdbx_seq_one_letter_code
_entity_poly.pdbx_strand_id
1 'polypeptide(L)'
;MEEIVFMDEWGNNASVTELEERSLLDAFSYARMAPSSLNRQPWRFIIHGGKVILAVKTGDFSSDYEGSIDTGIAMLYFSLIIDTTMFDSKWYVGSLNKDYKIPDDYKIVGYCSI
;
A
#
# COMPACT_ATOMS: atom_id res chain seq x y z
N MET A 1 0.67 -12.54 2.12
CA MET A 1 -0.05 -11.33 2.57
C MET A 1 0.48 -10.85 3.91
N GLU A 2 0.80 -11.77 4.82
CA GLU A 2 1.29 -11.55 6.19
C GLU A 2 2.64 -10.82 6.33
N GLU A 3 3.08 -10.08 5.33
CA GLU A 3 4.26 -9.20 5.41
C GLU A 3 4.11 -7.92 4.58
N ILE A 4 2.95 -7.76 3.93
CA ILE A 4 2.68 -6.68 2.97
C ILE A 4 1.64 -5.70 3.51
N VAL A 5 0.69 -6.20 4.30
CA VAL A 5 -0.42 -5.42 4.85
C VAL A 5 -0.42 -5.53 6.36
N PHE A 6 -0.43 -4.39 7.03
CA PHE A 6 -0.43 -4.29 8.48
C PHE A 6 -1.71 -3.60 8.99
N MET A 7 -2.12 -3.91 10.20
CA MET A 7 -3.24 -3.31 10.92
C MET A 7 -2.73 -2.28 11.93
N ASP A 8 -3.24 -1.07 11.85
CA ASP A 8 -2.95 0.10 12.71
C ASP A 8 -1.53 0.63 12.69
N GLU A 9 -0.52 -0.22 12.79
CA GLU A 9 0.91 0.11 12.83
C GLU A 9 1.76 -0.97 12.15
N TRP A 10 2.97 -0.61 11.77
CA TRP A 10 3.91 -1.51 11.10
C TRP A 10 4.22 -2.77 11.93
N GLY A 11 4.32 -3.91 11.26
CA GLY A 11 4.66 -5.19 11.88
C GLY A 11 3.48 -5.92 12.53
N ASN A 12 2.33 -5.26 12.70
CA ASN A 12 1.10 -5.92 13.11
C ASN A 12 0.38 -6.48 11.87
N ASN A 13 0.74 -7.68 11.44
CA ASN A 13 0.26 -8.25 10.18
C ASN A 13 -1.25 -8.43 10.13
N ALA A 14 -1.88 -8.00 9.03
CA ALA A 14 -3.27 -8.32 8.76
C ALA A 14 -3.40 -9.80 8.35
N SER A 15 -4.34 -10.50 8.96
CA SER A 15 -4.69 -11.87 8.57
C SER A 15 -5.51 -11.89 7.29
N VAL A 16 -5.52 -13.04 6.60
CA VAL A 16 -6.35 -13.25 5.40
C VAL A 16 -7.82 -12.99 5.71
N THR A 17 -8.31 -13.54 6.82
CA THR A 17 -9.71 -13.41 7.26
C THR A 17 -10.10 -11.96 7.51
N GLU A 18 -9.25 -11.15 8.17
CA GLU A 18 -9.53 -9.72 8.38
C GLU A 18 -9.63 -8.94 7.06
N LEU A 19 -8.83 -9.30 6.06
CA LEU A 19 -8.86 -8.66 4.74
C LEU A 19 -10.07 -9.09 3.92
N GLU A 20 -10.48 -10.36 4.02
CA GLU A 20 -11.70 -10.89 3.39
C GLU A 20 -12.95 -10.24 3.97
N GLU A 21 -13.07 -10.17 5.30
CA GLU A 21 -14.20 -9.54 5.99
C GLU A 21 -14.36 -8.06 5.63
N ARG A 22 -13.27 -7.39 5.28
CA ARG A 22 -13.26 -5.99 4.81
C ARG A 22 -13.43 -5.84 3.29
N SER A 23 -13.53 -6.94 2.54
CA SER A 23 -13.54 -6.94 1.07
C SER A 23 -12.31 -6.30 0.44
N LEU A 24 -11.16 -6.35 1.12
CA LEU A 24 -9.89 -5.76 0.66
C LEU A 24 -8.88 -6.81 0.18
N LEU A 25 -9.15 -8.10 0.42
CA LEU A 25 -8.27 -9.20 0.06
C LEU A 25 -7.80 -9.11 -1.41
N ASP A 26 -8.74 -8.97 -2.33
CA ASP A 26 -8.45 -8.96 -3.75
C ASP A 26 -7.60 -7.73 -4.11
N ALA A 27 -7.95 -6.55 -3.60
CA ALA A 27 -7.23 -5.31 -3.89
C ALA A 27 -5.75 -5.41 -3.49
N PHE A 28 -5.45 -5.95 -2.30
CA PHE A 28 -4.07 -6.16 -1.86
C PHE A 28 -3.37 -7.30 -2.62
N SER A 29 -4.11 -8.35 -3.00
CA SER A 29 -3.56 -9.44 -3.81
C SER A 29 -3.12 -8.96 -5.19
N TYR A 30 -3.91 -8.11 -5.84
CA TYR A 30 -3.55 -7.49 -7.12
C TYR A 30 -2.43 -6.46 -6.96
N ALA A 31 -2.49 -5.60 -5.94
CA ALA A 31 -1.41 -4.64 -5.68
C ALA A 31 -0.06 -5.35 -5.45
N ARG A 32 -0.04 -6.50 -4.76
CA ARG A 32 1.15 -7.35 -4.62
C ARG A 32 1.67 -7.85 -5.97
N MET A 33 0.79 -8.18 -6.91
CA MET A 33 1.15 -8.69 -8.23
C MET A 33 1.55 -7.59 -9.23
N ALA A 34 1.49 -6.32 -8.83
CA ALA A 34 1.88 -5.21 -9.68
C ALA A 34 3.34 -5.35 -10.14
N PRO A 35 3.65 -5.12 -11.44
CA PRO A 35 5.03 -5.15 -11.91
C PRO A 35 5.84 -4.01 -11.28
N SER A 36 7.13 -4.27 -11.06
CA SER A 36 8.10 -3.28 -10.57
C SER A 36 9.49 -3.54 -11.15
N SER A 37 10.32 -2.51 -11.16
CA SER A 37 11.69 -2.58 -11.64
C SER A 37 12.50 -3.59 -10.84
N LEU A 38 13.13 -4.54 -11.53
CA LEU A 38 13.80 -5.72 -10.94
C LEU A 38 12.91 -6.56 -10.01
N ASN A 39 11.59 -6.46 -10.14
CA ASN A 39 10.59 -7.15 -9.33
C ASN A 39 10.72 -6.91 -7.81
N ARG A 40 11.20 -5.72 -7.42
CA ARG A 40 11.49 -5.39 -6.01
C ARG A 40 10.25 -5.34 -5.12
N GLN A 41 9.08 -4.99 -5.67
CA GLN A 41 7.81 -4.86 -4.95
C GLN A 41 7.96 -4.10 -3.60
N PRO A 42 8.42 -2.84 -3.65
CA PRO A 42 8.87 -2.08 -2.48
C PRO A 42 7.74 -1.54 -1.61
N TRP A 43 6.48 -1.79 -1.96
CA TRP A 43 5.30 -1.27 -1.27
C TRP A 43 4.88 -2.13 -0.08
N ARG A 44 4.46 -1.45 0.98
CA ARG A 44 3.80 -2.00 2.15
C ARG A 44 2.59 -1.13 2.49
N PHE A 45 1.55 -1.74 3.02
CA PHE A 45 0.29 -1.08 3.30
C PHE A 45 -0.02 -1.15 4.79
N ILE A 46 -0.63 -0.10 5.33
CA ILE A 46 -1.16 -0.08 6.69
C ILE A 46 -2.64 0.29 6.61
N ILE A 47 -3.50 -0.54 7.17
CA ILE A 47 -4.92 -0.26 7.34
C ILE A 47 -5.11 0.37 8.70
N HIS A 48 -5.57 1.60 8.76
CA HIS A 48 -5.85 2.28 10.02
C HIS A 48 -7.14 3.07 9.94
N GLY A 49 -8.15 2.64 10.72
CA GLY A 49 -9.53 3.16 10.58
C GLY A 49 -10.10 2.82 9.19
N GLY A 50 -10.64 3.83 8.50
CA GLY A 50 -11.12 3.74 7.12
C GLY A 50 -10.09 4.26 6.10
N LYS A 51 -8.80 3.97 6.31
CA LYS A 51 -7.73 4.41 5.41
C LYS A 51 -6.74 3.28 5.15
N VAL A 52 -6.26 3.22 3.92
CA VAL A 52 -5.10 2.45 3.49
C VAL A 52 -3.94 3.42 3.28
N ILE A 53 -2.90 3.30 4.08
CA ILE A 53 -1.67 4.07 3.97
C ILE A 53 -0.65 3.26 3.17
N LEU A 54 -0.01 3.88 2.18
CA LEU A 54 1.04 3.27 1.38
C LEU A 54 2.41 3.78 1.84
N ALA A 55 3.26 2.85 2.25
CA ALA A 55 4.66 3.06 2.56
C ALA A 55 5.53 2.35 1.51
N VAL A 56 6.60 3.01 1.06
CA VAL A 56 7.48 2.50 0.01
C VAL A 56 8.92 2.54 0.50
N LYS A 57 9.63 1.43 0.29
CA LYS A 57 11.04 1.32 0.65
C LYS A 57 11.87 2.33 -0.13
N THR A 58 12.82 2.95 0.55
CA THR A 58 13.73 3.96 0.02
C THR A 58 15.11 3.35 -0.23
N GLY A 59 15.91 3.96 -1.12
CA GLY A 59 17.28 3.53 -1.40
C GLY A 59 17.43 2.31 -2.34
N ASP A 60 16.36 1.58 -2.61
CA ASP A 60 16.40 0.39 -3.48
C ASP A 60 16.30 0.71 -4.99
N PHE A 61 15.93 1.95 -5.35
CA PHE A 61 15.70 2.38 -6.73
C PHE A 61 16.94 3.00 -7.38
N SER A 62 17.05 2.89 -8.71
CA SER A 62 18.10 3.59 -9.47
C SER A 62 17.89 5.12 -9.52
N SER A 63 16.63 5.56 -9.34
CA SER A 63 16.22 6.97 -9.31
C SER A 63 14.86 7.14 -8.62
N ASP A 64 14.54 8.37 -8.18
CA ASP A 64 13.21 8.70 -7.64
C ASP A 64 12.11 8.55 -8.70
N TYR A 65 12.43 8.73 -9.98
CA TYR A 65 11.49 8.54 -11.08
C TYR A 65 11.08 7.08 -11.21
N GLU A 66 12.04 6.14 -11.21
CA GLU A 66 11.76 4.69 -11.21
C GLU A 66 10.85 4.30 -10.04
N GLY A 67 11.19 4.77 -8.83
CA GLY A 67 10.39 4.48 -7.64
C GLY A 67 8.97 5.06 -7.70
N SER A 68 8.81 6.24 -8.32
CA SER A 68 7.50 6.85 -8.49
C SER A 68 6.62 6.08 -9.48
N ILE A 69 7.22 5.56 -10.57
CA ILE A 69 6.50 4.72 -11.55
C ILE A 69 6.07 3.41 -10.90
N ASP A 70 6.99 2.68 -10.26
CA ASP A 70 6.69 1.41 -9.59
C ASP A 70 5.57 1.58 -8.53
N THR A 71 5.65 2.66 -7.75
CA THR A 71 4.63 3.01 -6.75
C THR A 71 3.28 3.29 -7.40
N GLY A 72 3.26 4.08 -8.48
CA GLY A 72 2.03 4.42 -9.20
C GLY A 72 1.35 3.21 -9.82
N ILE A 73 2.12 2.22 -10.30
CA ILE A 73 1.57 0.96 -10.81
C ILE A 73 0.87 0.19 -9.67
N ALA A 74 1.48 0.07 -8.49
CA ALA A 74 0.85 -0.59 -7.35
C ALA A 74 -0.43 0.13 -6.89
N MET A 75 -0.43 1.47 -6.87
CA MET A 75 -1.60 2.29 -6.59
C MET A 75 -2.74 2.04 -7.59
N LEU A 76 -2.42 1.95 -8.89
CA LEU A 76 -3.38 1.67 -9.94
C LEU A 76 -4.00 0.27 -9.78
N TYR A 77 -3.18 -0.75 -9.55
CA TYR A 77 -3.65 -2.13 -9.36
C TYR A 77 -4.59 -2.24 -8.16
N PHE A 78 -4.26 -1.56 -7.06
CA PHE A 78 -5.13 -1.49 -5.89
C PHE A 78 -6.47 -0.80 -6.24
N SER A 79 -6.41 0.40 -6.83
CA SER A 79 -7.61 1.19 -7.15
C SER A 79 -8.55 0.51 -8.13
N LEU A 80 -8.03 -0.19 -9.14
CA LEU A 80 -8.88 -0.89 -10.12
C LEU A 80 -9.79 -1.94 -9.45
N ILE A 81 -9.36 -2.57 -8.36
CA ILE A 81 -10.18 -3.53 -7.62
C ILE A 81 -11.11 -2.82 -6.64
N ILE A 82 -10.61 -1.82 -5.92
CA ILE A 82 -11.47 -1.05 -5.00
C ILE A 82 -12.61 -0.38 -5.76
N ASP A 83 -12.36 0.25 -6.92
CA ASP A 83 -13.40 0.95 -7.67
C ASP A 83 -14.49 0.01 -8.24
N THR A 84 -14.22 -1.30 -8.30
CA THR A 84 -15.24 -2.30 -8.67
C THR A 84 -16.13 -2.73 -7.50
N THR A 85 -15.71 -2.47 -6.26
CA THR A 85 -16.37 -2.94 -5.03
C THR A 85 -16.87 -1.80 -4.14
N MET A 86 -16.21 -0.63 -4.18
CA MET A 86 -16.51 0.57 -3.41
C MET A 86 -16.48 1.79 -4.34
N PHE A 87 -17.50 2.63 -4.27
CA PHE A 87 -17.58 3.81 -5.15
C PHE A 87 -16.63 4.93 -4.69
N ASP A 88 -15.77 5.38 -5.61
CA ASP A 88 -15.00 6.64 -5.58
C ASP A 88 -13.74 6.68 -4.68
N SER A 89 -12.96 5.60 -4.67
CA SER A 89 -11.68 5.55 -3.93
C SER A 89 -10.60 6.43 -4.60
N LYS A 90 -10.05 7.39 -3.85
CA LYS A 90 -9.04 8.32 -4.37
C LYS A 90 -7.80 8.31 -3.51
N TRP A 91 -6.66 8.14 -4.16
CA TRP A 91 -5.36 8.31 -3.54
C TRP A 91 -5.07 9.80 -3.30
N TYR A 92 -4.70 10.12 -2.06
CA TYR A 92 -4.05 11.36 -1.69
C TYR A 92 -2.55 11.12 -1.58
N VAL A 93 -1.76 11.82 -2.40
CA VAL A 93 -0.29 11.76 -2.38
C VAL A 93 0.23 12.80 -1.40
N GLY A 94 1.08 12.37 -0.47
CA GLY A 94 1.63 13.24 0.56
C GLY A 94 2.00 12.48 1.84
N SER A 95 2.43 13.24 2.84
CA SER A 95 2.79 12.71 4.16
C SER A 95 1.60 12.70 5.12
N LEU A 96 1.62 11.75 6.06
CA LEU A 96 0.72 11.70 7.20
C LEU A 96 1.51 12.00 8.47
N ASN A 97 1.00 12.90 9.30
CA ASN A 97 1.67 13.33 10.53
C ASN A 97 1.24 12.45 11.71
N LYS A 98 1.46 11.14 11.58
CA LYS A 98 1.21 10.14 12.62
C LYS A 98 2.36 9.13 12.62
N ASP A 99 2.82 8.76 13.80
CA ASP A 99 3.79 7.70 13.97
C ASP A 99 3.10 6.34 13.83
N TYR A 100 3.46 5.63 12.77
CA TYR A 100 3.00 4.28 12.44
C TYR A 100 4.08 3.22 12.71
N LYS A 101 5.17 3.60 13.38
CA LYS A 101 6.36 2.75 13.61
C LYS A 101 6.98 2.21 12.33
N ILE A 102 6.85 2.97 11.24
CA ILE A 102 7.43 2.63 9.94
C ILE A 102 8.96 2.71 10.06
N PRO A 103 9.72 1.69 9.61
CA PRO A 103 11.17 1.73 9.60
C PRO A 103 11.75 2.90 8.80
N ASP A 104 12.95 3.37 9.18
CA ASP A 104 13.61 4.52 8.55
C ASP A 104 13.92 4.30 7.06
N ASP A 105 14.02 3.04 6.61
CA ASP A 105 14.22 2.70 5.21
C ASP A 105 12.91 2.73 4.39
N TYR A 106 11.78 3.13 4.98
CA TYR A 106 10.49 3.32 4.29
C TYR A 106 9.97 4.75 4.45
N LYS A 107 9.25 5.23 3.43
CA LYS A 107 8.53 6.50 3.48
C LYS A 107 7.06 6.34 3.14
N ILE A 108 6.19 7.07 3.84
CA ILE A 108 4.79 7.20 3.42
C ILE A 108 4.75 8.04 2.15
N VAL A 109 4.08 7.53 1.12
CA VAL A 109 3.91 8.22 -0.17
C VAL A 109 2.49 8.74 -0.37
N GLY A 110 1.51 8.16 0.33
CA GLY A 110 0.12 8.57 0.24
C GLY A 110 -0.82 7.66 1.00
N TYR A 111 -2.11 7.97 0.95
CA TYR A 111 -3.17 7.16 1.50
C TYR A 111 -4.43 7.21 0.65
N CYS A 112 -5.28 6.19 0.75
CA CYS A 112 -6.61 6.12 0.16
C CYS A 112 -7.64 5.92 1.28
N SER A 113 -8.80 6.55 1.17
CA SER A 113 -9.93 6.29 2.07
C SER A 113 -10.75 5.12 1.54
N ILE A 114 -11.15 4.22 2.43
CA ILE A 114 -11.94 3.01 2.17
C ILE A 114 -13.07 2.87 3.18
#